data_AF-V4LF79-F1
#
_entry.id   AF-V4LF79-F1
#
_cell.length_a   1.000
_cell.length_b   1.000
_cell.length_c   1.000
_cell.angle_alpha   90.00
_cell.angle_beta   90.00
_cell.angle_gamma   90.00
#
_symmetry.space_group_name_H-M   'P 1'
#
loop_
_entity.id
_entity.type
_entity.pdbx_description
1 polymer ?
#
loop_
_entity_poly.entity_id
_entity_poly.type
_entity_poly.pdbx_seq_one_letter_code
_entity_poly.pdbx_strand_id
1 'polypeptide(L)'
;MSSKRRGKRRTAGSDHKLKMYQGPVCSDPSLPQNSLILSSLNFSQKNMPKVKTNRVKYPEGWELIEPTLRELDAQMREAEMDSHDGKRKCETLWPIFKVSHQRSRYVYDLYYRREEISKELYEFCLDQGYADRNLIAKWKKSGYERLCCLRCIQPRDHNYGTTCVCRVPKNLREEKAVECVHCGCQGCASGD
;
A
#
# COMPACT_ATOMS: atom_id res chain seq x y z
N MET A 1 42.12 13.50 64.38
CA MET A 1 41.66 12.70 63.23
C MET A 1 42.20 13.33 61.96
N SER A 2 42.84 12.51 61.15
CA SER A 2 43.76 12.88 60.07
C SER A 2 43.09 13.52 58.85
N SER A 3 43.76 14.56 58.34
CA SER A 3 44.08 14.81 56.93
C SER A 3 42.99 14.63 55.85
N LYS A 4 42.33 15.73 55.46
CA LYS A 4 41.75 15.87 54.10
C LYS A 4 42.72 16.65 53.21
N ARG A 5 43.33 15.96 52.25
CA ARG A 5 44.15 16.52 51.14
C ARG A 5 43.41 16.34 49.81
N ARG A 6 43.69 17.27 48.88
CA ARG A 6 43.40 17.34 47.43
C ARG A 6 42.00 17.89 47.08
N GLY A 7 41.79 18.95 46.30
CA GLY A 7 42.66 19.76 45.44
C GLY A 7 42.50 19.43 43.95
N LYS A 8 41.73 20.25 43.20
CA LYS A 8 41.87 20.62 41.75
C LYS A 8 40.63 21.43 41.32
N ARG A 9 40.76 22.75 41.13
CA ARG A 9 41.07 23.50 39.89
C ARG A 9 40.04 23.33 38.77
N ARG A 10 39.43 24.48 38.45
CA ARG A 10 38.58 24.85 37.33
C ARG A 10 39.21 24.57 35.97
N THR A 11 38.40 24.22 34.97
CA THR A 11 38.54 24.69 33.57
C THR A 11 37.18 24.74 32.89
N ALA A 12 37.01 25.77 32.04
CA ALA A 12 35.81 26.16 31.31
C ALA A 12 35.43 25.19 30.18
N GLY A 13 34.18 25.26 29.73
CA GLY A 13 33.69 24.47 28.59
C GLY A 13 32.27 24.84 28.14
N SER A 14 32.14 25.98 27.47
CA SER A 14 31.27 26.23 26.30
C SER A 14 29.82 25.74 26.32
N ASP A 15 28.90 26.67 26.63
CA ASP A 15 27.48 26.65 26.28
C ASP A 15 27.26 26.57 24.76
N HIS A 16 26.96 25.37 24.25
CA HIS A 16 26.56 25.18 22.86
C HIS A 16 25.03 25.07 22.73
N LYS A 17 24.40 26.25 22.75
CA LYS A 17 23.15 26.65 22.06
C LYS A 17 22.27 25.52 21.51
N LEU A 18 21.21 25.21 22.26
CA LEU A 18 20.02 24.48 21.84
C LEU A 18 19.38 25.19 20.63
N LYS A 19 19.56 24.66 19.41
CA LYS A 19 18.80 25.11 18.23
C LYS A 19 17.61 24.19 18.05
N MET A 20 16.45 24.65 18.54
CA MET A 20 15.15 24.18 18.08
C MET A 20 15.05 24.42 16.58
N TYR A 21 15.06 23.35 15.78
CA TYR A 21 14.69 23.42 14.38
C TYR A 21 13.16 23.43 14.29
N GLN A 22 12.60 24.64 14.25
CA GLN A 22 11.24 24.87 13.79
C GLN A 22 11.28 24.81 12.26
N GLY A 23 10.67 23.77 11.70
CA GLY A 23 10.48 23.64 10.26
C GLY A 23 9.52 24.72 9.73
N PRO A 24 9.70 25.19 8.48
CA PRO A 24 8.93 26.30 7.94
C PRO A 24 7.48 25.92 7.69
N VAL A 25 6.61 26.80 8.15
CA VAL A 25 5.17 26.87 7.87
C VAL A 25 5.04 27.24 6.38
N CYS A 26 4.58 26.31 5.54
CA CYS A 26 4.31 26.61 4.13
C CYS A 26 2.87 27.12 4.00
N SER A 27 2.75 28.43 3.84
CA SER A 27 1.55 29.13 3.39
C SER A 27 1.53 29.13 1.86
N ASP A 28 0.46 28.58 1.25
CA ASP A 28 0.02 28.90 -0.12
C ASP A 28 -0.20 30.43 -0.27
N PRO A 29 0.05 31.09 -1.43
CA PRO A 29 -0.80 30.90 -2.62
C PRO A 29 -0.22 31.19 -4.04
N SER A 30 -0.86 30.60 -5.05
CA SER A 30 -1.21 31.13 -6.39
C SER A 30 -0.24 31.13 -7.61
N LEU A 31 -0.67 30.32 -8.62
CA LEU A 31 -0.78 30.57 -10.10
C LEU A 31 0.48 30.50 -11.00
N PRO A 32 0.36 30.23 -12.35
CA PRO A 32 -0.80 30.44 -13.23
C PRO A 32 -1.22 29.26 -14.15
N GLN A 33 -2.38 29.49 -14.78
CA GLN A 33 -3.10 28.64 -15.72
C GLN A 33 -2.56 28.70 -17.16
N ASN A 34 -2.82 27.59 -17.88
CA ASN A 34 -3.01 27.43 -19.32
C ASN A 34 -1.81 27.52 -20.29
N SER A 35 -1.45 26.38 -20.89
CA SER A 35 -1.82 26.11 -22.30
C SER A 35 -1.50 24.68 -22.75
N LEU A 36 -2.57 23.93 -23.02
CA LEU A 36 -2.79 23.05 -24.18
C LEU A 36 -1.60 22.25 -24.75
N ILE A 37 -1.64 20.92 -24.57
CA ILE A 37 -1.81 19.88 -25.62
C ILE A 37 -1.31 18.55 -25.04
N LEU A 38 -2.25 17.68 -24.67
CA LEU A 38 -2.15 16.25 -24.96
C LEU A 38 -3.56 15.65 -24.88
N SER A 39 -4.14 15.59 -26.08
CA SER A 39 -5.28 14.80 -26.46
C SER A 39 -5.23 13.37 -25.91
N SER A 40 -6.40 12.92 -25.46
CA SER A 40 -6.83 11.52 -25.55
C SER A 40 -6.11 10.52 -24.63
N LEU A 41 -6.34 10.65 -23.32
CA LEU A 41 -6.45 9.45 -22.50
C LEU A 41 -7.82 9.46 -21.86
N ASN A 42 -8.68 8.61 -22.41
CA ASN A 42 -9.91 8.14 -21.78
C ASN A 42 -9.57 7.72 -20.35
N PHE A 43 -9.79 8.63 -19.41
CA PHE A 43 -9.79 8.33 -17.99
C PHE A 43 -10.97 7.40 -17.75
N SER A 44 -10.70 6.10 -17.90
CA SER A 44 -11.66 5.01 -17.81
C SER A 44 -12.40 5.11 -16.48
N GLN A 45 -13.59 5.72 -16.50
CA GLN A 45 -14.59 5.64 -15.46
C GLN A 45 -15.09 4.19 -15.35
N LYS A 46 -14.28 3.31 -14.76
CA LYS A 46 -14.66 1.97 -14.32
C LYS A 46 -14.36 1.82 -12.82
N ASN A 47 -14.78 2.80 -12.02
CA ASN A 47 -14.61 2.78 -10.56
C ASN A 47 -15.93 2.51 -9.81
N MET A 48 -16.85 1.79 -10.45
CA MET A 48 -17.92 1.11 -9.74
C MET A 48 -17.80 -0.39 -10.03
N PRO A 49 -17.84 -1.27 -9.01
CA PRO A 49 -18.08 -2.68 -9.28
C PRO A 49 -19.36 -2.77 -10.10
N LYS A 50 -19.30 -3.45 -11.25
CA LYS A 50 -20.48 -3.59 -12.10
C LYS A 50 -21.56 -4.27 -11.28
N VAL A 51 -22.69 -3.59 -11.08
CA VAL A 51 -23.87 -4.19 -10.46
C VAL A 51 -24.17 -5.47 -11.25
N LYS A 52 -24.15 -6.61 -10.55
CA LYS A 52 -24.41 -7.92 -11.14
C LYS A 52 -25.85 -7.94 -11.63
N THR A 53 -26.06 -7.54 -12.88
CA THR A 53 -27.37 -7.63 -13.53
C THR A 53 -27.56 -9.06 -14.06
N ASN A 54 -28.81 -9.49 -14.20
CA ASN A 54 -29.20 -10.84 -14.66
C ASN A 54 -28.77 -11.17 -16.11
N ARG A 55 -27.91 -10.34 -16.73
CA ARG A 55 -27.41 -10.46 -18.11
C ARG A 55 -25.97 -10.94 -18.21
N VAL A 56 -25.30 -11.17 -17.07
CA VAL A 56 -23.90 -11.60 -17.05
C VAL A 56 -23.85 -13.10 -17.33
N LYS A 57 -23.28 -13.48 -18.48
CA LYS A 57 -22.96 -14.88 -18.78
C LYS A 57 -21.67 -15.24 -18.05
N TYR A 58 -21.76 -16.22 -17.16
CA TYR A 58 -20.59 -16.75 -16.46
C TYR A 58 -19.86 -17.75 -17.37
N PRO A 59 -18.53 -17.65 -17.48
CA PRO A 59 -17.73 -18.62 -18.24
C PRO A 59 -17.56 -19.92 -17.44
N GLU A 60 -17.08 -20.95 -18.13
CA GLU A 60 -16.82 -22.27 -17.54
C GLU A 60 -15.85 -22.20 -16.36
N GLY A 61 -16.12 -22.98 -15.31
CA GLY A 61 -15.31 -23.01 -14.08
C GLY A 61 -15.63 -21.92 -13.05
N TRP A 62 -16.60 -21.04 -13.31
CA TRP A 62 -17.02 -20.01 -12.35
C TRP A 62 -17.52 -20.60 -11.02
N GLU A 63 -18.23 -21.73 -11.06
CA GLU A 63 -18.84 -22.36 -9.87
C GLU A 63 -17.80 -22.76 -8.80
N LEU A 64 -16.56 -23.08 -9.22
CA LEU A 64 -15.49 -23.47 -8.30
C LEU A 64 -14.91 -22.27 -7.53
N ILE A 65 -14.84 -21.10 -8.17
CA ILE A 65 -14.22 -19.90 -7.59
C ILE A 65 -15.22 -18.95 -6.93
N GLU A 66 -16.50 -19.03 -7.33
CA GLU A 66 -17.57 -18.18 -6.80
C GLU A 66 -17.66 -18.18 -5.27
N PRO A 67 -17.68 -19.33 -4.56
CA PRO A 67 -17.86 -19.32 -3.11
C PRO A 67 -16.75 -18.53 -2.42
N THR A 68 -15.49 -18.77 -2.78
CA THR A 68 -14.35 -18.06 -2.20
C THR A 68 -14.33 -16.58 -2.55
N LEU A 69 -14.67 -16.20 -3.79
CA LEU A 69 -14.77 -14.79 -4.16
C LEU A 69 -15.90 -14.08 -3.41
N ARG A 70 -17.03 -14.76 -3.17
CA ARG A 70 -18.15 -14.23 -2.41
C ARG A 70 -17.81 -14.01 -0.94
N GLU A 71 -17.04 -14.93 -0.34
CA GLU A 71 -16.49 -14.76 1.02
C GLU A 71 -15.55 -13.56 1.11
N LEU A 72 -14.64 -13.39 0.16
CA LEU A 72 -13.72 -12.25 0.13
C LEU A 72 -14.45 -10.92 -0.08
N ASP A 73 -15.50 -10.90 -0.90
CA ASP A 73 -16.36 -9.73 -1.06
C ASP A 73 -17.19 -9.44 0.20
N ALA A 74 -17.60 -10.46 0.97
CA ALA A 74 -18.25 -10.28 2.27
C ALA A 74 -17.26 -9.66 3.29
N GLN A 75 -16.04 -10.19 3.36
CA GLN A 75 -14.96 -9.63 4.18
C GLN A 75 -14.63 -8.18 3.81
N MET A 76 -14.73 -7.82 2.52
CA MET A 76 -14.55 -6.42 2.10
C MET A 76 -15.64 -5.51 2.68
N ARG A 77 -16.91 -5.94 2.61
CA ARG A 77 -18.03 -5.16 3.18
C ARG A 77 -17.92 -5.06 4.70
N GLU A 78 -17.53 -6.14 5.36
CA GLU A 78 -17.28 -6.13 6.80
C GLU A 78 -16.16 -5.15 7.16
N ALA A 79 -15.06 -5.15 6.40
CA ALA A 79 -13.95 -4.22 6.59
C ALA A 79 -14.34 -2.75 6.34
N GLU A 80 -15.28 -2.48 5.42
CA GLU A 80 -15.83 -1.15 5.16
C GLU A 80 -16.78 -0.68 6.27
N MET A 81 -17.50 -1.61 6.91
CA MET A 81 -18.43 -1.32 8.01
C MET A 81 -17.77 -1.32 9.40
N ASP A 82 -16.54 -1.83 9.50
CA ASP A 82 -15.86 -2.01 10.77
C ASP A 82 -15.67 -0.67 11.50
N SER A 83 -15.82 -0.67 12.83
CA SER A 83 -15.68 0.57 13.59
C SER A 83 -14.24 1.08 13.56
N HIS A 84 -14.14 2.41 13.49
CA HIS A 84 -12.89 3.15 13.48
C HIS A 84 -12.44 3.58 14.88
N ASP A 85 -13.22 3.24 15.92
CA ASP A 85 -12.97 3.70 17.28
C ASP A 85 -11.66 3.12 17.85
N GLY A 86 -10.78 4.02 18.31
CA GLY A 86 -9.49 3.68 18.90
C GLY A 86 -8.37 3.36 17.91
N LYS A 87 -8.65 3.32 16.60
CA LYS A 87 -7.64 3.07 15.55
C LYS A 87 -7.06 4.39 15.02
N ARG A 88 -5.81 4.37 14.56
CA ARG A 88 -5.23 5.50 13.82
C ARG A 88 -5.98 5.66 12.49
N LYS A 89 -6.11 6.90 11.99
CA LYS A 89 -6.78 7.17 10.70
C LYS A 89 -6.23 6.33 9.53
N CYS A 90 -4.94 6.01 9.56
CA CYS A 90 -4.32 5.14 8.56
C CYS A 90 -4.72 3.67 8.72
N GLU A 91 -4.82 3.18 9.96
CA GLU A 91 -5.13 1.79 10.30
C GLU A 91 -6.53 1.36 9.90
N THR A 92 -7.48 2.29 9.93
CA THR A 92 -8.84 2.12 9.40
C THR A 92 -8.86 1.46 8.03
N LEU A 93 -7.95 1.84 7.12
CA LEU A 93 -7.97 1.37 5.73
C LEU A 93 -7.15 0.09 5.52
N TRP A 94 -6.36 -0.34 6.50
CA TRP A 94 -5.47 -1.50 6.33
C TRP A 94 -6.23 -2.80 6.05
N PRO A 95 -7.36 -3.11 6.73
CA PRO A 95 -8.16 -4.30 6.40
C PRO A 95 -8.65 -4.31 4.95
N ILE A 96 -9.10 -3.15 4.44
CA ILE A 96 -9.56 -3.00 3.05
C ILE A 96 -8.44 -3.34 2.06
N PHE A 97 -7.24 -2.78 2.27
CA PHE A 97 -6.09 -3.09 1.42
C PHE A 97 -5.68 -4.57 1.51
N LYS A 98 -5.77 -5.17 2.70
CA LYS A 98 -5.45 -6.59 2.92
C LYS A 98 -6.40 -7.50 2.15
N VAL A 99 -7.72 -7.27 2.24
CA VAL A 99 -8.73 -8.04 1.50
C VAL A 99 -8.57 -7.83 -0.01
N SER A 100 -8.36 -6.59 -0.47
CA SER A 100 -8.14 -6.30 -1.89
C SER A 100 -6.91 -7.02 -2.46
N HIS A 101 -5.83 -7.05 -1.68
CA HIS A 101 -4.62 -7.79 -2.04
C HIS A 101 -4.89 -9.29 -2.10
N GLN A 102 -5.52 -9.84 -1.06
CA GLN A 102 -5.86 -11.26 -0.96
C GLN A 102 -6.76 -11.72 -2.12
N ARG A 103 -7.79 -10.94 -2.45
CA ARG A 103 -8.70 -11.19 -3.58
C ARG A 103 -7.97 -11.21 -4.90
N SER A 104 -7.11 -10.23 -5.16
CA SER A 104 -6.29 -10.19 -6.37
C SER A 104 -5.27 -11.34 -6.42
N ARG A 105 -4.71 -11.73 -5.27
CA ARG A 105 -3.71 -12.80 -5.19
C ARG A 105 -4.31 -14.17 -5.40
N TYR A 106 -5.52 -14.41 -4.91
CA TYR A 106 -6.27 -15.63 -5.14
C TYR A 106 -6.47 -15.88 -6.65
N VAL A 107 -6.98 -14.88 -7.38
CA VAL A 107 -7.17 -14.96 -8.84
C VAL A 107 -5.82 -15.14 -9.57
N TYR A 108 -4.77 -14.46 -9.12
CA TYR A 108 -3.43 -14.60 -9.69
C TYR A 108 -2.87 -16.03 -9.52
N ASP A 109 -2.98 -16.60 -8.33
CA ASP A 109 -2.42 -17.91 -8.02
C ASP A 109 -3.18 -19.03 -8.75
N LEU A 110 -4.50 -18.90 -8.90
CA LEU A 110 -5.31 -19.84 -9.68
C LEU A 110 -4.92 -19.88 -11.16
N TYR A 111 -4.61 -18.73 -11.76
CA TYR A 111 -4.24 -18.67 -13.18
C TYR A 111 -2.77 -18.98 -13.44
N TYR A 112 -1.85 -18.39 -12.68
CA TYR A 112 -0.40 -18.46 -12.98
C TYR A 112 0.34 -19.59 -12.26
N ARG A 113 -0.17 -20.12 -11.14
CA ARG A 113 0.52 -21.19 -10.41
C ARG A 113 -0.19 -22.53 -10.52
N ARG A 114 -1.52 -22.54 -10.37
CA ARG A 114 -2.31 -23.77 -10.38
C ARG A 114 -2.92 -24.10 -11.74
N GLU A 115 -3.10 -23.09 -12.59
CA GLU A 115 -3.70 -23.21 -13.93
C GLU A 115 -5.10 -23.86 -13.92
N GLU A 116 -5.86 -23.68 -12.82
CA GLU A 116 -7.20 -24.25 -12.64
C GLU A 116 -8.30 -23.46 -13.37
N ILE A 117 -8.01 -22.23 -13.83
CA ILE A 117 -8.97 -21.35 -14.49
C ILE A 117 -8.59 -21.07 -15.94
N SER A 118 -9.60 -21.02 -16.82
CA SER A 118 -9.42 -20.65 -18.22
C SER A 118 -9.03 -19.18 -18.36
N LYS A 119 -8.41 -18.83 -19.50
CA LYS A 119 -8.06 -17.43 -19.83
C LYS A 119 -9.32 -16.55 -19.88
N GLU A 120 -10.42 -17.08 -20.42
CA GLU A 120 -11.69 -16.35 -20.50
C GLU A 120 -12.23 -16.00 -19.12
N LEU A 121 -12.18 -16.94 -18.17
CA LEU A 121 -12.61 -16.71 -16.80
C LEU A 121 -11.69 -15.72 -16.07
N TYR A 122 -10.38 -15.81 -16.30
CA TYR A 122 -9.42 -14.85 -15.76
C TYR A 122 -9.68 -13.41 -16.25
N GLU A 123 -9.90 -13.22 -17.56
CA GLU A 123 -10.23 -11.91 -18.14
C GLU A 123 -11.57 -11.38 -17.64
N PHE A 124 -12.57 -12.26 -17.51
CA PHE A 124 -13.85 -11.93 -16.90
C PHE A 124 -13.68 -11.41 -15.46
N CYS A 125 -12.85 -12.08 -14.65
CA CYS A 125 -12.57 -11.67 -13.28
C CYS A 125 -11.95 -10.26 -13.20
N LEU A 126 -11.03 -9.94 -14.11
CA LEU A 126 -10.44 -8.61 -14.21
C LEU A 126 -11.45 -7.55 -14.67
N ASP A 127 -12.35 -7.89 -15.58
CA ASP A 127 -13.32 -6.95 -16.16
C ASP A 127 -14.53 -6.67 -15.27
N GLN A 128 -14.84 -7.57 -14.35
CA GLN A 128 -15.81 -7.37 -13.28
C GLN A 128 -15.19 -6.71 -12.04
N GLY A 129 -13.85 -6.63 -11.96
CA GLY A 129 -13.15 -5.98 -10.86
C GLY A 129 -12.93 -6.86 -9.63
N TYR A 130 -12.99 -8.19 -9.76
CA TYR A 130 -12.62 -9.11 -8.69
C TYR A 130 -11.10 -9.08 -8.42
N ALA A 131 -10.28 -8.74 -9.41
CA ALA A 131 -8.85 -8.59 -9.24
C ALA A 131 -8.31 -7.30 -9.87
N ASP A 132 -7.28 -6.73 -9.27
CA ASP A 132 -6.63 -5.51 -9.77
C ASP A 132 -5.61 -5.86 -10.88
N ARG A 133 -5.94 -5.44 -12.11
CA ARG A 133 -5.11 -5.62 -13.30
C ARG A 133 -3.74 -4.97 -13.16
N ASN A 134 -3.66 -3.79 -12.54
CA ASN A 134 -2.43 -3.04 -12.40
C ASN A 134 -1.51 -3.68 -11.35
N LEU A 135 -2.08 -4.15 -10.24
CA LEU A 135 -1.32 -4.85 -9.20
C LEU A 135 -0.74 -6.17 -9.74
N ILE A 136 -1.55 -6.96 -10.43
CA ILE A 136 -1.09 -8.20 -11.07
C ILE A 136 0.01 -7.93 -12.11
N ALA A 137 -0.12 -6.87 -12.91
CA ALA A 137 0.92 -6.50 -13.86
C ALA A 137 2.27 -6.19 -13.18
N LYS A 138 2.25 -5.70 -11.93
CA LYS A 138 3.47 -5.51 -11.13
C LYS A 138 4.04 -6.82 -10.63
N TRP A 139 3.21 -7.77 -10.16
CA TRP A 139 3.70 -9.07 -9.67
C TRP A 139 4.44 -9.89 -10.72
N LYS A 140 4.13 -9.70 -12.00
CA LYS A 140 4.86 -10.31 -13.12
C LYS A 140 6.29 -9.78 -13.32
N LYS A 141 6.61 -8.61 -12.74
CA LYS A 141 7.94 -8.00 -12.85
C LYS A 141 8.83 -8.51 -11.73
N SER A 142 10.07 -8.86 -12.08
CA SER A 142 11.10 -9.25 -11.12
C SER A 142 11.29 -8.18 -10.03
N GLY A 143 11.36 -8.61 -8.78
CA GLY A 143 11.50 -7.71 -7.62
C GLY A 143 10.19 -7.12 -7.08
N TYR A 144 9.05 -7.37 -7.75
CA TYR A 144 7.73 -6.94 -7.29
C TYR A 144 6.77 -8.09 -6.99
N GLU A 145 7.23 -9.33 -7.03
CA GLU A 145 6.42 -10.55 -6.86
C GLU A 145 5.56 -10.58 -5.59
N ARG A 146 6.02 -9.92 -4.52
CA ARG A 146 5.34 -9.85 -3.20
C ARG A 146 4.81 -8.44 -2.88
N LEU A 147 4.65 -7.58 -3.88
CA LEU A 147 4.21 -6.19 -3.71
C LEU A 147 2.84 -6.12 -3.00
N CYS A 148 2.75 -5.32 -1.94
CA CYS A 148 1.54 -5.19 -1.12
C CYS A 148 0.41 -4.39 -1.81
N CYS A 149 0.71 -3.21 -2.35
CA CYS A 149 -0.27 -2.35 -3.03
C CYS A 149 0.43 -1.36 -3.96
N LEU A 150 -0.33 -0.70 -4.85
CA LEU A 150 0.21 0.26 -5.81
C LEU A 150 0.67 1.57 -5.16
N ARG A 151 0.05 1.99 -4.05
CA ARG A 151 0.43 3.23 -3.34
C ARG A 151 1.87 3.18 -2.84
N CYS A 152 2.32 2.02 -2.36
CA CYS A 152 3.67 1.85 -1.79
C CYS A 152 4.82 2.02 -2.80
N ILE A 153 4.53 1.99 -4.11
CA ILE A 153 5.54 2.19 -5.16
C ILE A 153 5.37 3.52 -5.90
N GLN A 154 4.32 4.28 -5.57
CA GLN A 154 3.96 5.48 -6.29
C GLN A 154 4.70 6.69 -5.70
N PRO A 155 5.60 7.36 -6.45
CA PRO A 155 6.38 8.49 -5.92
C PRO A 155 5.53 9.65 -5.39
N ARG A 156 4.41 9.95 -6.07
CA ARG A 156 3.50 11.06 -5.69
C ARG A 156 2.79 10.88 -4.36
N ASP A 157 2.73 9.66 -3.83
CA ASP A 157 2.05 9.37 -2.57
C ASP A 157 3.02 9.50 -1.37
N HIS A 158 4.26 9.92 -1.61
CA HIS A 158 5.33 10.09 -0.62
C HIS A 158 5.96 11.49 -0.72
N ASN A 159 6.31 12.09 0.41
CA ASN A 159 6.81 13.48 0.48
C ASN A 159 8.10 13.71 -0.31
N TYR A 160 8.99 12.71 -0.40
CA TYR A 160 10.29 12.83 -1.06
C TYR A 160 10.33 12.20 -2.46
N GLY A 161 9.18 11.82 -3.03
CA GLY A 161 9.14 11.15 -4.33
C GLY A 161 9.80 9.76 -4.34
N THR A 162 9.92 9.12 -3.19
CA THR A 162 10.53 7.80 -3.03
C THR A 162 9.47 6.69 -2.92
N THR A 163 9.90 5.44 -2.76
CA THR A 163 9.03 4.31 -2.44
C THR A 163 8.84 4.15 -0.94
N CYS A 164 7.80 3.44 -0.54
CA CYS A 164 7.51 3.18 0.87
C CYS A 164 8.60 2.34 1.54
N VAL A 165 8.80 2.53 2.84
CA VAL A 165 9.73 1.76 3.69
C VAL A 165 9.49 0.24 3.64
N CYS A 166 8.26 -0.20 3.36
CA CYS A 166 7.95 -1.62 3.21
C CYS A 166 8.64 -2.27 2.00
N ARG A 167 9.10 -1.48 1.02
CA ARG A 167 9.84 -1.96 -0.16
C ARG A 167 11.33 -2.16 0.09
N VAL A 168 11.86 -1.61 1.19
CA VAL A 168 13.26 -1.80 1.58
C VAL A 168 13.42 -3.24 2.10
N PRO A 169 14.45 -4.00 1.72
CA PRO A 169 14.74 -5.32 2.30
C PRO A 169 15.04 -5.27 3.80
N LYS A 170 14.69 -6.31 4.55
CA LYS A 170 14.88 -6.44 6.01
C LYS A 170 16.35 -6.33 6.43
N ASN A 171 17.27 -6.87 5.65
CA ASN A 171 18.71 -6.81 5.93
C ASN A 171 19.30 -5.39 5.85
N LEU A 172 18.61 -4.47 5.15
CA LEU A 172 19.02 -3.07 5.01
C LEU A 172 18.26 -2.14 5.97
N ARG A 173 17.36 -2.67 6.80
CA ARG A 173 16.60 -1.88 7.77
C ARG A 173 17.28 -1.87 9.14
N GLU A 174 17.35 -0.68 9.75
CA GLU A 174 17.80 -0.51 11.13
C GLU A 174 16.76 -1.04 12.12
N GLU A 175 15.46 -0.85 11.82
CA GLU A 175 14.34 -1.32 12.64
C GLU A 175 13.74 -2.64 12.11
N LYS A 176 13.56 -3.62 13.00
CA LYS A 176 13.10 -4.97 12.64
C LYS A 176 11.59 -5.08 12.42
N ALA A 177 10.80 -4.22 13.06
CA ALA A 177 9.35 -4.18 12.93
C ALA A 177 8.95 -2.92 12.18
N VAL A 178 8.49 -3.07 10.94
CA VAL A 178 7.99 -1.96 10.12
C VAL A 178 6.51 -2.17 9.89
N GLU A 179 5.73 -1.11 10.05
CA GLU A 179 4.32 -1.08 9.66
C GLU A 179 4.12 0.03 8.63
N CYS A 180 3.71 -0.37 7.42
CA CYS A 180 3.43 0.59 6.36
C CYS A 180 2.21 1.46 6.71
N VAL A 181 2.39 2.78 6.68
CA VAL A 181 1.28 3.73 6.91
C VAL A 181 0.13 3.56 5.90
N HIS A 182 0.42 3.17 4.65
CA HIS A 182 -0.61 3.08 3.61
C HIS A 182 -1.49 1.83 3.69
N CYS A 183 -0.90 0.67 4.01
CA CYS A 183 -1.61 -0.61 3.93
C CYS A 183 -1.28 -1.59 5.06
N GLY A 184 -0.51 -1.17 6.07
CA GLY A 184 -0.18 -2.00 7.24
C GLY A 184 0.75 -3.18 6.98
N CYS A 185 1.35 -3.30 5.79
CA CYS A 185 2.24 -4.43 5.50
C CYS A 185 3.58 -4.31 6.24
N GLN A 186 4.17 -5.46 6.55
CA GLN A 186 5.42 -5.59 7.32
C GLN A 186 6.67 -5.82 6.45
N GLY A 187 6.56 -5.50 5.16
CA GLY A 187 7.60 -5.79 4.17
C GLY A 187 6.99 -6.44 2.93
N CYS A 188 7.39 -5.94 1.77
CA CYS A 188 6.94 -6.44 0.48
C CYS A 188 8.08 -6.48 -0.55
N ALA A 189 9.33 -6.44 -0.08
CA ALA A 189 10.49 -6.72 -0.91
C ALA A 189 10.50 -8.22 -1.27
N SER A 190 10.85 -8.56 -2.51
CA SER A 190 10.86 -9.96 -2.96
C SER A 190 12.01 -10.77 -2.37
N GLY A 191 13.10 -10.12 -1.93
CA GLY A 191 14.28 -10.79 -1.38
C GLY A 191 14.26 -11.03 0.13
N ASP A 192 13.12 -10.80 0.78
CA ASP A 192 12.90 -10.97 2.23
C ASP A 192 12.22 -12.28 2.62
#